data_AF-A0A9P7J3Y3-F1
#
_entry.id   AF-A0A9P7J3Y3-F1
#
_cell.length_a   1.000
_cell.length_b   1.000
_cell.length_c   1.000
_cell.angle_alpha   90.00
_cell.angle_beta   90.00
_cell.angle_gamma   90.00
#
_symmetry.space_group_name_H-M   'P 1'
#
loop_
_entity.id
_entity.type
_entity.pdbx_description
1 polymer ?
#
loop_
_entity_poly.entity_id
_entity_poly.type
_entity_poly.pdbx_seq_one_letter_code
_entity_poly.pdbx_strand_id
1 'polypeptide(L)'
;MHQFSRHFTDVLQPNEATRITNESRRVISEAGQQLIQSKKFAILTEKANASEIEEKDILSLLNISRRLSDADLLSQLSTFLFASSDSTMSWCSHLLSIHPDVQGRLRSELNSMSPCASNSLSVSGYSVPTHTAAIDGLPFFDAVVCETLRLCPPVHGTMRVATRDDDSDIPISSPIVLT
;
A
#
# COMPACT_ATOMS: atom_id res chain seq x y z
N MET A 1 21.32 14.50 15.26
CA MET A 1 22.05 13.78 14.18
C MET A 1 21.42 13.93 12.79
N HIS A 2 20.08 13.85 12.61
CA HIS A 2 19.45 13.92 11.28
C HIS A 2 19.67 15.22 10.48
N GLN A 3 19.71 16.39 11.12
CA GLN A 3 19.97 17.66 10.42
C GLN A 3 21.42 17.78 9.93
N PHE A 4 22.39 17.25 10.69
CA PHE A 4 23.80 17.30 10.34
C PHE A 4 24.12 16.37 9.15
N SER A 5 23.52 15.17 9.14
CA SER A 5 23.68 14.20 8.05
C SER A 5 23.10 14.69 6.73
N ARG A 6 21.92 15.35 6.73
CA ARG A 6 21.33 15.94 5.51
C ARG A 6 22.18 17.09 4.96
N HIS A 7 22.65 17.99 5.83
CA HIS A 7 23.49 19.10 5.42
C HIS A 7 24.83 18.61 4.82
N PHE A 8 25.41 17.55 5.39
CA PHE A 8 26.64 16.95 4.88
C PHE A 8 26.43 16.33 3.49
N THR A 9 25.35 15.56 3.27
CA THR A 9 25.09 14.93 1.97
C THR A 9 24.68 15.91 0.88
N ASP A 10 23.97 16.99 1.21
CA ASP A 10 23.52 17.98 0.22
C ASP A 10 24.63 18.98 -0.16
N VAL A 11 25.54 19.32 0.77
CA VAL A 11 26.56 20.38 0.57
C VAL A 11 27.93 19.85 0.15
N LEU A 12 28.35 18.69 0.68
CA LEU A 12 29.74 18.22 0.48
C LEU A 12 29.88 17.17 -0.62
N GLN A 13 28.80 16.50 -1.02
CA GLN A 13 28.84 15.52 -2.10
C GLN A 13 27.51 15.50 -2.88
N PRO A 14 27.27 16.47 -3.78
CA PRO A 14 26.05 16.52 -4.57
C PRO A 14 26.01 15.32 -5.52
N ASN A 15 25.32 14.28 -5.08
CA ASN A 15 25.06 13.10 -5.88
C ASN A 15 23.76 13.34 -6.67
N GLU A 16 23.75 12.97 -7.95
CA GLU A 16 22.59 13.10 -8.83
C GLU A 16 21.36 12.41 -8.22
N ALA A 17 21.57 11.27 -7.56
CA ALA A 17 20.53 10.54 -6.84
C ALA A 17 19.88 11.37 -5.70
N THR A 18 20.68 12.14 -4.96
CA THR A 18 20.18 13.01 -3.87
C THR A 18 19.36 14.16 -4.44
N ARG A 19 19.81 14.76 -5.55
CA ARG A 19 19.10 15.83 -6.25
C ARG A 19 17.72 15.38 -6.73
N ILE A 20 17.67 14.24 -7.43
CA ILE A 20 16.41 13.67 -7.95
C ILE A 20 15.45 13.33 -6.81
N THR A 21 15.96 12.77 -5.71
CA THR A 21 15.14 12.43 -4.54
C THR A 21 14.54 13.67 -3.89
N ASN A 22 15.32 14.74 -3.74
CA ASN A 22 14.86 16.00 -3.17
C ASN A 22 13.83 16.70 -4.07
N GLU A 23 14.04 16.68 -5.39
CA GLU A 23 13.08 17.21 -6.36
C GLU A 23 11.75 16.44 -6.33
N SER A 24 11.82 15.11 -6.35
CA SER A 24 10.65 14.23 -6.28
C SER A 24 9.86 14.48 -4.98
N ARG A 25 10.56 14.61 -3.85
CA ARG A 25 9.93 14.95 -2.56
C ARG A 25 9.22 16.29 -2.60
N ARG A 26 9.79 17.31 -3.26
CA ARG A 26 9.16 18.62 -3.39
C ARG A 26 7.85 18.52 -4.16
N VAL A 27 7.86 17.85 -5.32
CA VAL A 27 6.67 17.69 -6.17
C VAL A 27 5.57 16.89 -5.43
N ILE A 28 5.93 15.78 -4.78
CA ILE A 28 4.99 14.98 -3.99
C ILE A 28 4.39 15.82 -2.85
N SER A 29 5.22 16.64 -2.19
CA SER A 29 4.76 17.52 -1.11
C SER A 29 3.77 18.57 -1.61
N GLU A 30 4.06 19.21 -2.74
CA GLU A 30 3.19 20.23 -3.34
C GLU A 30 1.84 19.64 -3.76
N ALA A 31 1.85 18.52 -4.48
CA ALA A 31 0.63 17.84 -4.92
C ALA A 31 -0.20 17.32 -3.72
N GLY A 32 0.46 16.73 -2.71
CA GLY A 32 -0.24 16.23 -1.54
C GLY A 32 -0.85 17.35 -0.68
N GLN A 33 -0.21 18.52 -0.60
CA GLN A 33 -0.81 19.70 0.07
C GLN A 33 -2.07 20.18 -0.64
N GLN A 34 -2.06 20.24 -1.97
CA GLN A 34 -3.24 20.61 -2.76
C GLN A 34 -4.39 19.62 -2.53
N LEU A 35 -4.08 18.32 -2.49
CA LEU A 35 -5.09 17.28 -2.23
C LEU A 35 -5.69 17.42 -0.82
N ILE A 36 -4.86 17.62 0.21
CA ILE A 36 -5.32 17.79 1.59
C ILE A 36 -6.19 19.04 1.72
N GLN A 37 -5.81 20.16 1.11
CA GLN A 37 -6.60 21.40 1.14
C GLN A 37 -7.96 21.23 0.47
N SER A 38 -7.98 20.62 -0.73
CA SER A 38 -9.21 20.32 -1.46
C SER A 38 -10.15 19.42 -0.66
N LYS A 39 -9.61 18.35 -0.07
CA LYS A 39 -10.38 17.40 0.76
C LYS A 39 -10.88 18.04 2.05
N LYS A 40 -10.06 18.84 2.73
CA LYS A 40 -10.50 19.58 3.93
C LYS A 40 -11.64 20.54 3.63
N PHE A 41 -11.57 21.25 2.50
CA PHE A 41 -12.66 22.13 2.07
C PHE A 41 -13.94 21.33 1.83
N ALA A 42 -13.87 20.22 1.09
CA ALA A 42 -15.00 19.32 0.85
C ALA A 42 -15.66 18.82 2.16
N ILE A 43 -14.84 18.36 3.12
CA ILE A 43 -15.31 17.88 4.43
C ILE A 43 -16.00 19.00 5.24
N LEU A 44 -15.49 20.23 5.19
CA LEU A 44 -16.11 21.36 5.89
C LEU A 44 -17.48 21.70 5.29
N THR A 45 -17.61 21.69 3.96
CA THR A 45 -18.89 21.86 3.27
C THR A 45 -19.88 20.72 3.53
N GLU A 46 -19.43 19.47 3.58
CA GLU A 46 -20.28 18.31 3.85
C GLU A 46 -20.74 18.26 5.31
N LYS A 47 -19.86 18.60 6.26
CA LYS A 47 -20.20 18.68 7.68
C LYS A 47 -21.25 19.77 7.98
N ALA A 48 -21.32 20.82 7.15
CA ALA A 48 -22.37 21.84 7.25
C ALA A 48 -23.73 21.35 6.73
N ASN A 49 -23.76 20.35 5.85
CA ASN A 49 -24.97 19.84 5.19
C ASN A 49 -25.54 18.57 5.84
N ALA A 50 -24.97 18.08 6.93
CA ALA A 50 -25.50 17.00 7.80
C ALA A 50 -26.03 15.75 7.07
N SER A 51 -25.49 15.42 5.89
CA SER A 51 -25.64 14.07 5.32
C SER A 51 -24.43 13.25 5.74
N GLU A 52 -24.70 12.04 6.21
CA GLU A 52 -23.71 11.08 6.68
C GLU A 52 -22.58 10.91 5.66
N ILE A 53 -21.35 10.84 6.15
CA ILE A 53 -20.13 10.63 5.35
C ILE A 53 -20.22 9.22 4.74
N GLU A 54 -20.81 9.10 3.56
CA GLU A 54 -21.02 7.84 2.84
C GLU A 54 -19.73 7.33 2.16
N GLU A 55 -18.73 8.21 1.94
CA GLU A 55 -17.38 7.83 1.49
C GLU A 55 -16.33 8.09 2.58
N LYS A 56 -16.02 7.05 3.37
CA LYS A 56 -14.92 7.08 4.34
C LYS A 56 -13.57 6.98 3.63
N ASP A 57 -13.11 8.09 3.05
CA ASP A 57 -11.74 8.23 2.59
C ASP A 57 -10.76 8.03 3.76
N ILE A 58 -9.65 7.34 3.50
CA ILE A 58 -8.56 7.09 4.47
C ILE A 58 -8.10 8.42 5.09
N LEU A 59 -8.03 9.49 4.29
CA LEU A 59 -7.65 10.82 4.77
C LEU A 59 -8.67 11.41 5.75
N SER A 60 -9.96 11.21 5.50
CA SER A 60 -11.03 11.63 6.42
C SER A 60 -10.95 10.87 7.73
N LEU A 61 -10.71 9.54 7.67
CA LEU A 61 -10.56 8.70 8.86
C LEU A 61 -9.34 9.07 9.71
N LEU A 62 -8.19 9.36 9.08
CA LEU A 62 -6.97 9.75 9.78
C LEU A 62 -7.10 11.14 10.44
N ASN A 63 -7.77 12.07 9.77
CA ASN A 63 -8.01 13.41 10.31
C ASN A 63 -8.99 13.37 11.50
N ILE A 64 -10.04 12.54 11.45
CA ILE A 64 -11.04 12.39 12.52
C ILE A 64 -10.44 11.67 13.74
N SER A 65 -9.68 10.60 13.52
CA SER A 65 -9.21 9.72 14.61
C SER A 65 -8.05 10.30 15.42
N ARG A 66 -7.12 11.04 14.78
CA ARG A 66 -5.85 11.40 15.41
C ARG A 66 -5.52 12.89 15.44
N ARG A 67 -6.36 13.77 14.87
CA ARG A 67 -6.11 15.23 14.74
C ARG A 67 -4.66 15.50 14.33
N LEU A 68 -4.22 14.81 13.29
CA LEU A 68 -2.84 14.88 12.80
C LEU A 68 -2.54 16.27 12.22
N SER A 69 -1.28 16.69 12.34
CA SER A 69 -0.82 17.88 11.64
C SER A 69 -0.80 17.65 10.12
N ASP A 70 -0.87 18.72 9.33
CA ASP A 70 -0.89 18.62 7.86
C ASP A 70 0.39 17.97 7.32
N ALA A 71 1.52 18.18 8.01
CA ALA A 71 2.78 17.52 7.69
C ALA A 71 2.73 16.01 7.95
N ASP A 72 2.09 15.59 9.05
CA ASP A 72 1.92 14.17 9.37
C ASP A 72 0.95 13.49 8.40
N LEU A 73 -0.17 14.16 8.06
CA LEU A 73 -1.13 13.66 7.07
C LEU A 73 -0.47 13.46 5.70
N LEU A 74 0.34 14.43 5.27
CA LEU A 74 1.09 14.34 4.01
C LEU A 74 2.09 13.18 4.03
N SER A 75 2.79 12.97 5.16
CA SER A 75 3.73 11.86 5.31
C SER A 75 3.03 10.50 5.25
N GLN A 76 1.84 10.37 5.87
CA GLN A 76 1.06 9.14 5.86
C GLN A 76 0.47 8.88 4.48
N LEU A 77 -0.08 9.90 3.82
CA LEU A 77 -0.54 9.81 2.44
C LEU A 77 0.58 9.32 1.50
N SER A 78 1.76 9.94 1.60
CA SER A 78 2.92 9.54 0.80
C SER A 78 3.33 8.09 1.08
N THR A 79 3.23 7.65 2.33
CA THR A 79 3.52 6.27 2.72
C THR A 79 2.50 5.30 2.14
N PHE A 80 1.20 5.62 2.17
CA PHE A 80 0.16 4.77 1.58
C PHE A 80 0.30 4.66 0.06
N LEU A 81 0.59 5.77 -0.62
CA LEU A 81 0.85 5.76 -2.06
C LEU A 81 2.09 4.95 -2.41
N PHE A 82 3.15 5.04 -1.59
CA PHE A 82 4.35 4.24 -1.80
C PHE A 82 4.14 2.75 -1.48
N ALA A 83 3.32 2.45 -0.48
CA ALA A 83 2.93 1.09 -0.13
C ALA A 83 1.86 0.50 -1.07
N SER A 84 1.41 1.28 -2.07
CA SER A 84 0.49 0.79 -3.10
C SER A 84 1.05 -0.46 -3.76
N SER A 85 0.25 -1.51 -3.80
CA SER A 85 0.63 -2.88 -4.14
C SER A 85 0.94 -3.13 -5.63
N ASP A 86 1.23 -2.08 -6.39
CA ASP A 86 1.35 -2.12 -7.86
C ASP A 86 2.46 -3.07 -8.32
N SER A 87 3.53 -3.16 -7.53
CA SER A 87 4.64 -4.07 -7.78
C SER A 87 4.19 -5.54 -7.69
N THR A 88 3.41 -5.91 -6.68
CA THR A 88 2.91 -7.30 -6.51
C THR A 88 2.02 -7.70 -7.68
N MET A 89 1.15 -6.79 -8.14
CA MET A 89 0.24 -7.07 -9.25
C MET A 89 0.98 -7.25 -10.57
N SER A 90 2.04 -6.45 -10.79
CA SER A 90 2.90 -6.56 -11.96
C SER A 90 3.63 -7.91 -11.99
N TRP A 91 4.18 -8.35 -10.85
CA TRP A 91 4.80 -9.67 -10.74
C TRP A 91 3.81 -10.82 -10.91
N CYS A 92 2.62 -10.73 -10.31
CA CYS A 92 1.56 -11.72 -10.48
C CYS A 92 1.19 -11.89 -11.96
N SER A 93 0.96 -10.77 -12.66
CA SER A 93 0.63 -10.77 -14.10
C SER A 93 1.76 -11.36 -14.94
N HIS A 94 3.01 -11.08 -14.58
CA HIS A 94 4.17 -11.64 -15.25
C HIS A 94 4.26 -13.16 -15.04
N LEU A 95 4.16 -13.64 -13.80
CA LEU A 95 4.18 -15.07 -13.45
C LEU A 95 3.04 -15.85 -14.12
N LEU A 96 1.85 -15.26 -14.22
CA LEU A 96 0.72 -15.87 -14.93
C LEU A 96 0.93 -15.95 -16.45
N SER A 97 1.75 -15.08 -17.03
CA SER A 97 2.04 -15.12 -18.47
C SER A 97 3.03 -16.22 -18.85
N ILE A 98 3.95 -16.58 -17.93
CA ILE A 98 4.91 -17.66 -18.11
C ILE A 98 4.35 -19.04 -17.70
N HIS A 99 3.30 -19.08 -16.88
CA HIS A 99 2.63 -20.30 -16.41
C HIS A 99 1.16 -20.38 -16.90
N PRO A 100 0.93 -20.71 -18.19
CA PRO A 100 -0.41 -20.75 -18.78
C PRO A 100 -1.32 -21.83 -18.17
N ASP A 101 -0.75 -22.88 -17.61
CA ASP A 101 -1.44 -23.94 -16.88
C ASP A 101 -2.06 -23.43 -15.57
N VAL A 102 -1.29 -22.66 -14.79
CA VAL A 102 -1.76 -21.99 -13.57
C VAL A 102 -2.82 -20.94 -13.94
N GLN A 103 -2.59 -20.18 -15.00
CA GLN A 103 -3.54 -19.19 -15.49
C GLN A 103 -4.87 -19.82 -15.92
N GLY A 104 -4.83 -20.98 -16.60
CA GLY A 104 -6.02 -21.73 -17.00
C GLY A 104 -6.82 -22.23 -15.80
N ARG A 105 -6.12 -22.78 -14.79
CA ARG A 105 -6.75 -23.23 -13.53
C ARG A 105 -7.38 -22.07 -12.76
N LEU A 106 -6.68 -20.94 -12.65
CA LEU A 106 -7.18 -19.75 -11.99
C LEU A 106 -8.43 -19.20 -12.70
N ARG A 107 -8.39 -19.13 -14.04
CA ARG A 107 -9.57 -18.75 -14.84
C ARG A 107 -10.73 -19.71 -14.66
N SER A 108 -10.48 -21.01 -14.57
CA SER A 108 -11.54 -21.99 -14.30
C SER A 108 -12.18 -21.78 -12.92
N GLU A 109 -11.37 -21.50 -11.90
CA GLU A 109 -11.84 -21.20 -10.55
C GLU A 109 -12.69 -19.91 -10.54
N LEU A 110 -12.20 -18.83 -11.14
CA LEU A 110 -12.94 -17.57 -11.27
C LEU A 110 -14.23 -17.72 -12.11
N ASN A 111 -14.20 -18.50 -13.18
CA ASN A 111 -15.37 -18.75 -14.01
C ASN A 111 -16.41 -19.64 -13.32
N SER A 112 -16.00 -20.52 -12.40
CA SER A 112 -16.92 -21.34 -11.59
C SER A 112 -17.74 -20.54 -10.59
N MET A 113 -17.26 -19.34 -10.23
CA MET A 113 -17.94 -18.35 -9.42
C MET A 113 -18.88 -17.44 -10.26
N SER A 114 -18.56 -17.24 -11.53
CA SER A 114 -19.28 -16.38 -12.49
C SER A 114 -20.66 -16.88 -13.03
N PRO A 115 -21.14 -18.14 -12.88
CA PRO A 115 -22.46 -18.50 -13.42
C PRO A 115 -23.60 -17.70 -12.76
N CYS A 116 -23.38 -17.19 -11.55
CA CYS A 116 -24.34 -16.34 -10.82
C CYS A 116 -24.40 -14.89 -11.34
N ALA A 117 -23.47 -14.44 -12.17
CA ALA A 117 -23.42 -13.07 -12.72
C ALA A 117 -24.07 -12.95 -14.11
N SER A 118 -24.36 -14.07 -14.78
CA SER A 118 -24.86 -14.08 -16.16
C SER A 118 -26.33 -13.62 -16.33
N ASN A 119 -27.04 -13.33 -15.24
CA ASN A 119 -28.43 -12.86 -15.29
C ASN A 119 -28.67 -11.42 -14.85
N SER A 120 -27.63 -10.60 -14.67
CA SER A 120 -27.85 -9.15 -14.48
C SER A 120 -26.76 -8.33 -15.15
N LEU A 121 -26.72 -8.43 -16.47
CA LEU A 121 -26.18 -7.36 -17.32
C LEU A 121 -27.16 -6.17 -17.25
N SER A 122 -27.20 -5.49 -16.11
CA SER A 122 -27.88 -4.21 -15.95
C SER A 122 -26.88 -3.20 -15.41
N VAL A 123 -26.52 -2.28 -16.30
CA VAL A 123 -26.05 -0.92 -16.07
C VAL A 123 -26.46 -0.37 -14.70
N SER A 124 -25.51 0.29 -14.02
CA SER A 124 -25.67 1.11 -12.81
C SER A 124 -25.79 0.34 -11.50
N GLY A 125 -24.71 0.37 -10.70
CA GLY A 125 -24.73 -0.09 -9.31
C GLY A 125 -23.66 -1.14 -9.02
N TYR A 126 -22.44 -0.68 -8.76
CA TYR A 126 -21.41 -1.47 -8.07
C TYR A 126 -21.93 -1.86 -6.68
N SER A 127 -22.63 -2.99 -6.57
CA SER A 127 -22.89 -3.62 -5.27
C SER A 127 -21.66 -4.44 -4.88
N VAL A 128 -20.66 -3.72 -4.36
CA VAL A 128 -19.36 -4.22 -3.89
C VAL A 128 -19.41 -5.31 -2.79
N PRO A 129 -20.42 -5.41 -1.89
CA PRO A 129 -20.29 -6.33 -0.75
C PRO A 129 -20.38 -7.83 -1.09
N THR A 130 -20.93 -8.19 -2.26
CA THR A 130 -21.11 -9.61 -2.63
C THR A 130 -19.85 -10.19 -3.29
N HIS A 131 -19.04 -9.34 -3.94
CA HIS A 131 -17.88 -9.81 -4.70
C HIS A 131 -16.64 -10.01 -3.82
N THR A 132 -16.48 -9.21 -2.75
CA THR A 132 -15.33 -9.32 -1.83
C THR A 132 -15.35 -10.63 -1.03
N ALA A 133 -16.48 -10.96 -0.39
CA ALA A 133 -16.63 -12.22 0.35
C ALA A 133 -16.47 -13.46 -0.55
N ALA A 134 -16.82 -13.31 -1.82
CA ALA A 134 -16.73 -14.37 -2.78
C ALA A 134 -15.29 -14.52 -3.34
N ILE A 135 -14.50 -13.43 -3.42
CA ILE A 135 -13.04 -13.49 -3.69
C ILE A 135 -12.30 -14.15 -2.52
N ASP A 136 -12.65 -13.81 -1.27
CA ASP A 136 -12.05 -14.40 -0.07
C ASP A 136 -12.25 -15.93 -0.01
N GLY A 137 -13.26 -16.45 -0.70
CA GLY A 137 -13.57 -17.87 -0.80
C GLY A 137 -12.76 -18.64 -1.85
N LEU A 138 -11.80 -18.02 -2.54
CA LEU A 138 -11.03 -18.64 -3.63
C LEU A 138 -9.65 -19.12 -3.14
N PRO A 139 -9.52 -20.40 -2.72
CA PRO A 139 -8.29 -20.90 -2.13
C PRO A 139 -7.12 -20.93 -3.12
N PHE A 140 -7.38 -21.13 -4.43
CA PHE A 140 -6.29 -21.18 -5.41
C PHE A 140 -5.86 -19.78 -5.85
N PHE A 141 -6.76 -18.80 -5.90
CA PHE A 141 -6.38 -17.39 -6.03
C PHE A 141 -5.47 -16.93 -4.88
N ASP A 142 -5.85 -17.21 -3.62
CA ASP A 142 -5.02 -16.88 -2.45
C ASP A 142 -3.63 -17.55 -2.53
N ALA A 143 -3.61 -18.85 -2.88
CA ALA A 143 -2.35 -19.57 -3.07
C ALA A 143 -1.46 -18.95 -4.16
N VAL A 144 -2.02 -18.45 -5.27
CA VAL A 144 -1.27 -17.78 -6.34
C VAL A 144 -0.69 -16.45 -5.85
N VAL A 145 -1.44 -15.67 -5.07
CA VAL A 145 -0.96 -14.41 -4.48
C VAL A 145 0.15 -14.68 -3.48
N CYS A 146 -0.03 -15.65 -2.58
CA CYS A 146 0.99 -16.07 -1.62
C CYS A 146 2.27 -16.55 -2.33
N GLU A 147 2.15 -17.36 -3.38
CA GLU A 147 3.30 -17.84 -4.13
C GLU A 147 4.02 -16.71 -4.88
N THR A 148 3.26 -15.75 -5.41
CA THR A 148 3.83 -14.54 -6.01
C THR A 148 4.63 -13.73 -4.99
N LEU A 149 4.10 -13.55 -3.77
CA LEU A 149 4.80 -12.85 -2.69
C LEU A 149 6.02 -13.64 -2.18
N ARG A 150 5.97 -14.97 -2.22
CA ARG A 150 7.10 -15.84 -1.87
C ARG A 150 8.26 -15.71 -2.87
N LEU A 151 7.95 -15.64 -4.16
CA LEU A 151 8.93 -15.55 -5.25
C LEU A 151 9.44 -14.13 -5.48
N CYS A 152 8.54 -13.14 -5.43
CA CYS A 152 8.80 -11.75 -5.77
C CYS A 152 8.23 -10.81 -4.70
N PRO A 153 8.79 -10.82 -3.47
CA PRO A 153 8.35 -9.90 -2.44
C PRO A 153 8.72 -8.46 -2.83
N PRO A 154 7.78 -7.49 -2.79
CA PRO A 154 8.12 -6.07 -3.01
C PRO A 154 9.14 -5.55 -2.00
N VAL A 155 9.15 -6.11 -0.78
CA VAL A 155 10.06 -5.75 0.31
C VAL A 155 10.82 -7.00 0.76
N HIS A 156 12.11 -7.06 0.45
CA HIS A 156 12.96 -8.24 0.67
C HIS A 156 13.41 -8.42 2.14
N GLY A 157 13.14 -7.42 2.99
CA GLY A 157 13.50 -7.46 4.41
C GLY A 157 13.10 -6.18 5.12
N THR A 158 12.96 -6.29 6.44
CA THR A 158 12.66 -5.14 7.30
C THR A 158 13.88 -4.81 8.13
N MET A 159 14.35 -3.56 8.09
CA MET A 159 15.39 -3.11 9.01
C MET A 159 14.78 -2.88 10.40
N ARG A 160 15.44 -3.40 11.42
CA ARG A 160 15.08 -3.19 12.84
C ARG A 160 16.29 -2.68 13.60
N VAL A 161 16.05 -1.85 14.63
CA VAL A 161 17.08 -1.31 15.51
C VAL A 161 16.67 -1.61 16.94
N ALA A 162 17.56 -2.25 17.71
CA ALA A 162 17.32 -2.52 19.13
C ALA A 162 17.19 -1.20 19.89
N THR A 163 16.08 -1.03 20.62
CA THR A 163 15.80 0.19 21.40
C THR A 163 16.22 0.04 22.88
N ARG A 164 16.54 -1.18 23.29
CA ARG A 164 17.03 -1.55 24.62
C ARG A 164 18.08 -2.64 24.44
N ASP A 165 19.00 -2.74 25.38
CA ASP A 165 19.92 -3.88 25.46
C ASP A 165 19.09 -5.13 25.79
N ASP A 166 19.24 -6.19 25.00
CA ASP A 166 18.63 -7.48 25.30
C ASP A 166 19.49 -8.18 26.36
N ASP A 167 18.88 -8.55 27.50
CA ASP A 167 19.53 -9.34 28.56
C ASP A 167 19.88 -10.78 28.11
N SER A 168 19.45 -11.17 26.90
CA SER A 168 19.91 -12.37 26.22
C SER A 168 20.94 -11.97 25.17
N ASP A 169 22.22 -12.21 25.47
CA ASP A 169 23.32 -12.13 24.50
C ASP A 169 22.88 -12.79 23.18
N ILE A 170 22.71 -12.01 22.10
CA ILE A 170 22.49 -12.56 20.77
C ILE A 170 23.75 -13.37 20.45
N PRO A 171 23.69 -14.72 20.45
CA PRO A 171 24.90 -15.52 20.42
C PRO A 171 25.48 -15.43 19.01
N ILE A 172 26.50 -14.60 18.84
CA ILE A 172 27.29 -14.53 17.60
C ILE A 172 28.15 -15.80 17.40
N SER A 173 28.21 -16.67 18.42
CA SER A 173 29.06 -17.87 18.46
C SER A 173 28.36 -19.14 17.97
N SER A 174 27.02 -19.19 17.93
CA SER A 174 26.27 -20.33 17.42
C SER A 174 25.23 -19.89 16.38
N PRO A 175 25.11 -20.60 15.25
CA PRO A 175 24.12 -20.26 14.24
C PRO A 175 22.71 -20.47 14.80
N ILE A 176 21.89 -19.42 14.72
CA ILE A 176 20.47 -19.48 15.09
C ILE A 176 19.76 -20.32 14.03
N VAL A 177 19.32 -21.51 14.42
CA VAL A 177 18.49 -22.35 13.55
C VAL A 177 17.05 -21.84 13.66
N LEU A 178 16.55 -21.26 12.56
CA LEU A 178 15.13 -20.93 12.44
C LEU A 178 14.37 -22.25 12.21
N THR A 179 13.78 -22.79 13.27
CA THR A 179 12.81 -23.90 13.19
C THR A 179 11.48 -23.44 12.62
#